data_AF-A0A917YU92-F1
#
_entry.id   AF-A0A917YU92-F1
#
_cell.length_a   1.000
_cell.length_b   1.000
_cell.length_c   1.000
_cell.angle_alpha   90.00
_cell.angle_beta   90.00
_cell.angle_gamma   90.00
#
_symmetry.space_group_name_H-M   'P 1'
#
loop_
_entity.id
_entity.type
_entity.pdbx_description
1 polymer ?
#
loop_
_entity_poly.entity_id
_entity_poly.type
_entity_poly.pdbx_seq_one_letter_code
_entity_poly.pdbx_strand_id
1 'polypeptide(L)'
;MSTIPPLQKLNDHDRNELKRKCHNQLNWSDGGHWVGVGHKPNCFINEQISSRLTHTIKFPTDQSANRWNTDWETSIRYAGHLGTAALTTAVGLATGGVAGIAVGTLAAIFKDELQAKIPYPKMYRGWSYQVEFVHQFKWSPHPWGQRELIQTISSKSINHEDKVVAEAKSARRYKLDELPEDIARLLATAKSTSSVSEF
;
A
#
# COMPACT_ATOMS: atom_id res chain seq x y z
N MET A 1 13.91 14.73 27.02
CA MET A 1 13.04 13.55 26.81
C MET A 1 11.93 13.95 25.87
N SER A 2 12.00 13.56 24.60
CA SER A 2 10.99 13.93 23.59
C SER A 2 9.87 12.90 23.65
N THR A 3 8.74 13.29 24.25
CA THR A 3 7.50 12.53 24.23
C THR A 3 7.04 12.40 22.79
N ILE A 4 7.04 11.16 22.27
CA ILE A 4 6.45 10.84 20.96
C ILE A 4 4.95 11.20 21.08
N PRO A 5 4.45 12.21 20.35
CA PRO A 5 3.06 12.60 20.46
C PRO A 5 2.17 11.45 19.96
N PRO A 6 0.97 11.28 20.54
CA PRO A 6 0.06 10.20 20.19
C PRO A 6 -0.30 10.24 18.69
N LEU A 7 -0.55 9.06 18.12
CA LEU A 7 -1.01 8.82 16.76
C LEU A 7 -2.37 9.51 16.53
N GLN A 8 -2.36 10.80 16.23
CA GLN A 8 -3.58 11.57 16.03
C GLN A 8 -4.01 11.47 14.57
N LYS A 9 -5.09 10.74 14.30
CA LYS A 9 -5.75 10.74 13.00
C LYS A 9 -6.36 12.13 12.79
N LEU A 10 -5.71 12.96 11.98
CA LEU A 10 -6.20 14.30 11.64
C LEU A 10 -7.41 14.20 10.70
N ASN A 11 -8.40 15.07 10.90
CA ASN A 11 -9.46 15.27 9.91
C ASN A 11 -8.90 16.05 8.69
N ASP A 12 -9.64 16.06 7.58
CA ASP A 12 -9.14 16.66 6.33
C ASP A 12 -9.02 18.19 6.38
N HIS A 13 -9.88 18.85 7.16
CA HIS A 13 -9.86 20.30 7.33
C HIS A 13 -8.56 20.75 8.01
N ASP A 14 -8.26 20.19 9.18
CA ASP A 14 -7.07 20.50 9.98
C ASP A 14 -5.79 20.13 9.21
N ARG A 15 -5.84 19.03 8.47
CA ARG A 15 -4.74 18.58 7.60
C ARG A 15 -4.43 19.61 6.51
N ASN A 16 -5.45 20.08 5.80
CA ASN A 16 -5.28 21.07 4.72
C ASN A 16 -4.81 22.42 5.25
N GLU A 17 -5.31 22.82 6.42
CA GLU A 17 -4.85 24.02 7.10
C GLU A 17 -3.37 23.91 7.51
N LEU A 18 -2.96 22.79 8.09
CA LEU A 18 -1.57 22.50 8.44
C LEU A 18 -0.68 22.43 7.19
N LYS A 19 -1.14 21.81 6.09
CA LYS A 19 -0.39 21.81 4.81
C LYS A 19 -0.11 23.24 4.38
N ARG A 20 -1.13 24.10 4.34
CA ARG A 20 -1.00 25.49 3.91
C ARG A 20 -0.05 26.29 4.81
N LYS A 21 -0.18 26.15 6.13
CA LYS A 21 0.60 26.94 7.08
C LYS A 21 2.05 26.43 7.21
N CYS A 22 2.25 25.12 7.25
CA CYS A 22 3.55 24.49 7.51
C CYS A 22 4.43 24.35 6.24
N HIS A 23 3.86 24.16 5.04
CA HIS A 23 4.66 24.10 3.80
C HIS A 23 5.09 25.47 3.28
N ASN A 24 4.45 26.56 3.73
CA ASN A 24 4.88 27.89 3.30
C ASN A 24 6.20 28.25 4.00
N GLN A 25 7.30 28.14 3.27
CA GLN A 25 8.65 28.46 3.77
C GLN A 25 8.76 29.89 4.30
N LEU A 26 7.97 30.84 3.77
CA LEU A 26 7.97 32.24 4.23
C LEU A 26 7.45 32.41 5.67
N ASN A 27 6.76 31.40 6.21
CA ASN A 27 6.32 31.40 7.61
C ASN A 27 7.40 30.88 8.58
N TRP A 28 8.59 30.54 8.06
CA TRP A 28 9.69 30.00 8.84
C TRP A 28 10.95 30.83 8.64
N SER A 29 11.68 31.08 9.72
CA SER A 29 13.02 31.63 9.63
C SER A 29 14.01 30.57 9.14
N ASP A 30 15.21 30.99 8.73
CA ASP A 30 16.31 30.09 8.36
C ASP A 30 16.72 29.15 9.51
N GLY A 31 16.42 29.52 10.76
CA GLY A 31 16.60 28.69 11.96
C GLY A 31 15.43 27.76 12.29
N GLY A 32 14.40 27.68 11.43
CA GLY A 32 13.22 26.83 11.65
C GLY A 32 12.23 27.36 12.69
N HIS A 33 12.29 28.65 13.04
CA HIS A 33 11.34 29.28 13.95
C HIS A 33 10.13 29.81 13.18
N TRP A 34 8.94 29.74 13.79
CA TRP A 34 7.72 30.29 13.19
C TRP A 34 7.75 31.82 13.21
N VAL A 35 7.57 32.44 12.04
CA VAL A 35 7.48 33.90 11.84
C VAL A 35 6.20 34.32 11.13
N GLY A 36 5.29 33.38 10.85
CA GLY A 36 4.00 33.65 10.23
C GLY A 36 2.99 34.32 11.17
N VAL A 37 1.90 34.83 10.59
CA VAL A 37 0.83 35.52 11.34
C VAL A 37 0.05 34.54 12.22
N GLY A 38 -0.14 34.91 13.49
CA GLY A 38 -0.97 34.17 14.45
C GLY A 38 -0.21 33.10 15.25
N HIS A 39 -0.96 32.23 15.93
CA HIS A 39 -0.39 31.17 16.76
C HIS A 39 0.36 30.14 15.89
N LYS A 40 1.54 29.71 16.37
CA LYS A 40 2.37 28.72 15.68
C LYS A 40 1.58 27.41 15.47
N PRO A 41 1.35 26.97 14.23
CA PRO A 41 0.73 25.68 13.95
C PRO A 41 1.63 24.53 14.44
N ASN A 42 1.02 23.45 14.91
CA ASN A 42 1.76 22.25 15.27
C ASN A 42 2.20 21.49 14.01
N CYS A 43 3.35 21.88 13.47
CA CYS A 43 3.91 21.24 12.27
C CYS A 43 4.69 19.96 12.55
N PHE A 44 4.80 19.56 13.82
CA PHE A 44 5.50 18.34 14.25
C PHE A 44 4.54 17.17 14.45
N ILE A 45 3.29 17.29 14.01
CA ILE A 45 2.35 16.18 14.03
C ILE A 45 2.86 15.11 13.07
N ASN A 46 2.95 13.88 13.59
CA ASN A 46 3.27 12.70 12.83
C ASN A 46 2.06 11.77 12.88
N GLU A 47 1.42 11.61 11.73
CA GLU A 47 0.38 10.63 11.55
C GLU A 47 1.02 9.35 11.02
N GLN A 48 0.81 8.25 11.72
CA GLN A 48 1.19 6.93 11.25
C GLN A 48 -0.02 6.01 11.34
N ILE A 49 -0.37 5.41 10.21
CA ILE A 49 -1.53 4.52 10.12
C ILE A 49 -1.06 3.24 9.45
N SER A 50 -1.54 2.10 9.92
CA SER A 50 -1.26 0.83 9.27
C SER A 50 -2.50 -0.01 9.09
N SER A 51 -2.49 -0.79 8.01
CA SER A 51 -3.49 -1.82 7.73
C SER A 51 -2.80 -3.10 7.27
N ARG A 52 -3.51 -4.21 7.41
CA ARG A 52 -3.10 -5.52 6.92
C ARG A 52 -4.26 -6.17 6.18
N LEU A 53 -4.08 -6.42 4.89
CA LEU A 53 -5.04 -7.12 4.05
C LEU A 53 -4.44 -8.47 3.66
N THR A 54 -5.15 -9.55 3.94
CA THR A 54 -4.73 -10.90 3.57
C THR A 54 -5.78 -11.52 2.68
N HIS A 55 -5.35 -12.17 1.61
CA HIS A 55 -6.22 -12.89 0.70
C HIS A 55 -5.65 -14.27 0.44
N THR A 56 -6.48 -15.30 0.58
CA THR A 56 -6.10 -16.69 0.29
C THR A 56 -6.93 -17.18 -0.89
N ILE A 57 -6.24 -17.61 -1.94
CA ILE A 57 -6.82 -18.20 -3.14
C ILE A 57 -6.68 -19.72 -3.03
N LYS A 58 -7.78 -20.45 -3.15
CA LYS A 58 -7.79 -21.92 -3.13
C LYS A 58 -7.95 -22.48 -4.55
N PHE A 59 -7.31 -23.63 -4.78
CA PHE A 59 -7.35 -24.33 -6.06
C PHE A 59 -8.07 -25.68 -5.92
N PRO A 60 -9.41 -25.73 -5.89
CA PRO A 60 -10.15 -26.98 -5.63
C PRO A 60 -10.02 -28.02 -6.75
N THR A 61 -9.71 -27.58 -7.98
CA THR A 61 -9.64 -28.45 -9.17
C THR A 61 -8.31 -28.29 -9.91
N ASP A 62 -7.96 -29.30 -10.71
CA ASP A 62 -6.81 -29.20 -11.62
C ASP A 62 -7.01 -28.12 -12.68
N GLN A 63 -8.27 -27.87 -13.07
CA GLN A 63 -8.61 -26.81 -14.03
C GLN A 63 -8.28 -25.41 -13.49
N SER A 64 -8.63 -25.12 -12.23
CA SER A 64 -8.33 -23.80 -11.64
C SER A 64 -6.83 -23.62 -11.43
N ALA A 65 -6.12 -24.65 -10.95
CA ALA A 65 -4.67 -24.62 -10.82
C ALA A 65 -3.98 -24.40 -12.17
N ASN A 66 -4.40 -25.11 -13.22
CA ASN A 66 -3.82 -24.95 -14.55
C ASN A 66 -4.11 -23.58 -15.15
N ARG A 67 -5.33 -23.08 -15.03
CA ARG A 67 -5.70 -21.74 -15.50
C ARG A 67 -4.85 -20.67 -14.83
N TRP A 68 -4.68 -20.74 -13.50
CA TRP A 68 -3.80 -19.85 -12.74
C TRP A 68 -2.38 -19.93 -13.27
N ASN A 69 -1.80 -21.13 -13.40
CA ASN A 69 -0.46 -21.29 -13.94
C ASN A 69 -0.32 -20.67 -15.35
N THR A 70 -1.28 -20.87 -16.24
CA THR A 70 -1.26 -20.32 -17.61
C THR A 70 -1.44 -18.80 -17.64
N ASP A 71 -2.42 -18.25 -16.90
CA ASP A 71 -2.70 -16.82 -16.85
C ASP A 71 -1.48 -16.05 -16.34
N TRP A 72 -0.76 -16.63 -15.38
CA TRP A 72 0.43 -16.01 -14.82
C TRP A 72 1.70 -16.21 -15.64
N GLU A 73 1.89 -17.36 -16.29
CA GLU A 73 2.93 -17.50 -17.31
C GLU A 73 2.75 -16.46 -18.42
N THR A 74 1.50 -16.20 -18.81
CA THR A 74 1.15 -15.17 -19.81
C THR A 74 1.41 -13.77 -19.25
N SER A 75 0.91 -13.46 -18.05
CA SER A 75 1.07 -12.14 -17.43
C SER A 75 2.53 -11.78 -17.16
N ILE A 76 3.36 -12.74 -16.73
CA ILE A 76 4.79 -12.52 -16.52
C ILE A 76 5.51 -12.24 -17.84
N ARG A 77 5.17 -12.98 -18.91
CA ARG A 77 5.78 -12.81 -20.24
C ARG A 77 5.40 -11.49 -20.91
N TYR A 78 4.15 -11.05 -20.75
CA TYR A 78 3.65 -9.86 -21.45
C TYR A 78 3.72 -8.58 -20.63
N ALA A 79 3.55 -8.65 -19.32
CA ALA A 79 3.49 -7.45 -18.48
C ALA A 79 4.79 -7.19 -17.73
N GLY A 80 5.51 -8.17 -17.17
CA GLY A 80 6.65 -7.85 -16.27
C GLY A 80 6.30 -6.95 -15.06
N HIS A 81 5.01 -6.65 -14.83
CA HIS A 81 4.49 -5.61 -13.93
C HIS A 81 3.76 -6.23 -12.72
N LEU A 82 4.47 -6.99 -11.88
CA LEU A 82 3.88 -7.62 -10.68
C LEU A 82 3.46 -6.62 -9.59
N GLY A 83 4.11 -5.46 -9.48
CA GLY A 83 3.75 -4.41 -8.52
C GLY A 83 2.33 -3.88 -8.75
N THR A 84 1.94 -3.81 -10.02
CA THR A 84 0.68 -3.23 -10.49
C THR A 84 -0.50 -4.12 -10.10
N ALA A 85 -0.35 -5.43 -10.29
CA ALA A 85 -1.35 -6.41 -9.87
C ALA A 85 -1.54 -6.40 -8.33
N ALA A 86 -0.42 -6.30 -7.60
CA ALA A 86 -0.43 -6.25 -6.14
C ALA A 86 -1.15 -5.01 -5.60
N LEU A 87 -0.80 -3.81 -6.07
CA LEU A 87 -1.43 -2.56 -5.64
C LEU A 87 -2.92 -2.52 -6.03
N THR A 88 -3.26 -2.95 -7.24
CA THR A 88 -4.66 -3.03 -7.71
C THR A 88 -5.47 -3.98 -6.85
N THR A 89 -4.93 -5.16 -6.54
CA THR A 89 -5.58 -6.13 -5.65
C THR A 89 -5.78 -5.53 -4.26
N ALA A 90 -4.78 -4.87 -3.70
CA ALA A 90 -4.88 -4.22 -2.39
C ALA A 90 -5.98 -3.14 -2.38
N VAL A 91 -6.07 -2.31 -3.43
CA VAL A 91 -7.14 -1.30 -3.56
C VAL A 91 -8.51 -1.96 -3.73
N GLY A 92 -8.62 -3.02 -4.55
CA GLY A 92 -9.85 -3.79 -4.72
C GLY A 92 -10.34 -4.37 -3.40
N LEU A 93 -9.42 -4.96 -2.61
CA LEU A 93 -9.73 -5.48 -1.27
C LEU A 93 -10.11 -4.37 -0.29
N ALA A 94 -9.40 -3.24 -0.30
CA ALA A 94 -9.69 -2.09 0.55
C ALA A 94 -11.06 -1.45 0.25
N THR A 95 -11.50 -1.47 -1.00
CA THR A 95 -12.75 -0.87 -1.47
C THR A 95 -13.93 -1.85 -1.56
N GLY A 96 -13.71 -3.13 -1.27
CA GLY A 96 -14.73 -4.16 -1.47
C GLY A 96 -15.11 -4.38 -2.95
N GLY A 97 -14.20 -4.10 -3.88
CA GLY A 97 -14.38 -4.33 -5.33
C GLY A 97 -14.85 -3.13 -6.14
N VAL A 98 -15.04 -1.95 -5.53
CA VAL A 98 -15.47 -0.73 -6.25
C VAL A 98 -14.25 0.00 -6.83
N ALA A 99 -13.86 -0.36 -8.05
CA ALA A 99 -12.62 0.09 -8.68
C ALA A 99 -12.63 1.54 -9.22
N GLY A 100 -13.78 2.22 -9.29
CA GLY A 100 -14.00 3.36 -10.20
C GLY A 100 -13.11 4.61 -10.03
N ILE A 101 -12.61 4.91 -8.82
CA ILE A 101 -11.87 6.16 -8.56
C ILE A 101 -10.35 5.99 -8.72
N ALA A 102 -9.82 4.76 -8.66
CA ALA A 102 -8.38 4.54 -8.59
C ALA A 102 -7.73 4.23 -9.95
N VAL A 103 -8.49 3.75 -10.95
CA VAL A 103 -7.91 3.16 -12.19
C VAL A 103 -7.02 4.13 -12.97
N GLY A 104 -7.47 5.38 -13.18
CA GLY A 104 -6.73 6.35 -13.99
C GLY A 104 -5.40 6.80 -13.36
N THR A 105 -5.39 6.99 -12.05
CA THR A 105 -4.19 7.43 -11.34
C THR A 105 -3.23 6.29 -11.07
N LEU A 106 -3.76 5.09 -10.80
CA LEU A 106 -3.00 3.86 -10.74
C LEU A 106 -2.28 3.58 -12.07
N ALA A 107 -2.96 3.76 -13.21
CA ALA A 107 -2.37 3.59 -14.55
C ALA A 107 -1.11 4.43 -14.82
N ALA A 108 -1.05 5.66 -14.28
CA ALA A 108 0.14 6.51 -14.40
C ALA A 108 1.31 6.02 -13.55
N ILE A 109 1.05 5.51 -12.35
CA ILE A 109 2.05 4.91 -11.45
C ILE A 109 2.64 3.64 -12.08
N PHE A 110 1.81 2.89 -12.82
CA PHE A 110 2.17 1.61 -13.42
C PHE A 110 3.22 1.70 -14.53
N LYS A 111 3.37 2.86 -15.18
CA LYS A 111 4.35 3.04 -16.27
C LYS A 111 5.81 2.89 -15.80
N ASP A 112 6.09 3.19 -14.53
CA ASP A 112 7.44 3.20 -13.97
C ASP A 112 7.76 1.94 -13.13
N GLU A 113 6.83 0.98 -13.02
CA GLU A 113 7.02 -0.27 -12.25
C GLU A 113 7.70 -1.37 -13.07
N LEU A 114 8.93 -1.13 -13.52
CA LEU A 114 9.78 -2.19 -14.06
C LEU A 114 10.24 -3.13 -12.92
N GLN A 115 9.63 -4.31 -12.86
CA GLN A 115 10.14 -5.55 -12.23
C GLN A 115 10.20 -5.63 -10.68
N ALA A 116 9.04 -5.77 -10.04
CA ALA A 116 9.00 -6.46 -8.74
C ALA A 116 9.15 -7.98 -8.98
N LYS A 117 10.35 -8.53 -8.76
CA LYS A 117 10.63 -9.97 -8.83
C LYS A 117 10.03 -10.70 -7.61
N ILE A 118 8.70 -10.85 -7.56
CA ILE A 118 8.08 -11.81 -6.66
C ILE A 118 8.05 -13.15 -7.40
N PRO A 119 8.81 -14.18 -6.97
CA PRO A 119 8.79 -15.48 -7.61
C PRO A 119 7.37 -16.05 -7.54
N TYR A 120 6.87 -16.49 -8.69
CA TYR A 120 5.53 -17.00 -8.83
C TYR A 120 5.56 -18.54 -8.84
N PRO A 121 5.09 -19.20 -7.78
CA PRO A 121 5.12 -20.65 -7.68
C PRO A 121 3.98 -21.30 -8.47
N LYS A 122 4.29 -22.41 -9.12
CA LYS A 122 3.29 -23.27 -9.77
C LYS A 122 2.34 -23.85 -8.73
N MET A 123 1.04 -23.73 -8.97
CA MET A 123 -0.01 -24.27 -8.09
C MET A 123 -0.55 -25.60 -8.61
N TYR A 124 -1.10 -26.39 -7.70
CA TYR A 124 -1.74 -27.67 -7.98
C TYR A 124 -3.09 -27.77 -7.29
N ARG A 125 -3.89 -28.76 -7.66
CA ARG A 125 -5.14 -29.06 -6.98
C ARG A 125 -4.92 -29.26 -5.47
N GLY A 126 -5.83 -28.71 -4.68
CA GLY A 126 -5.80 -28.76 -3.22
C GLY A 126 -4.79 -27.79 -2.58
N TRP A 127 -4.01 -27.05 -3.37
CA TRP A 127 -3.10 -26.04 -2.83
C TRP A 127 -3.84 -24.72 -2.57
N SER A 128 -3.19 -23.83 -1.81
CA SER A 128 -3.62 -22.44 -1.65
C SER A 128 -2.48 -21.46 -1.79
N TYR A 129 -2.79 -20.29 -2.34
CA TYR A 129 -1.87 -19.16 -2.48
C TYR A 129 -2.38 -18.04 -1.57
N GLN A 130 -1.60 -17.68 -0.57
CA GLN A 130 -1.88 -16.58 0.33
C GLN A 130 -1.05 -15.37 -0.08
N VAL A 131 -1.67 -14.22 -0.23
CA VAL A 131 -1.01 -12.93 -0.39
C VAL A 131 -1.41 -12.01 0.75
N GLU A 132 -0.44 -11.26 1.25
CA GLU A 132 -0.60 -10.32 2.33
C GLU A 132 -0.03 -8.96 1.94
N PHE A 133 -0.81 -7.93 2.17
CA PHE A 133 -0.45 -6.54 1.98
C PHE A 133 -0.45 -5.84 3.34
N VAL A 134 0.72 -5.39 3.78
CA VAL A 134 0.87 -4.52 4.94
C VAL A 134 1.14 -3.11 4.44
N HIS A 135 0.27 -2.17 4.79
CA HIS A 135 0.41 -0.77 4.44
C HIS A 135 0.82 0.00 5.69
N GLN A 136 1.83 0.85 5.58
CA GLN A 136 2.22 1.80 6.60
C GLN A 136 2.30 3.18 5.98
N PHE A 137 1.32 4.01 6.30
CA PHE A 137 1.28 5.39 5.87
C PHE A 137 1.92 6.25 6.94
N LYS A 138 2.77 7.17 6.51
CA LYS A 138 3.37 8.20 7.35
C LYS A 138 3.16 9.56 6.72
N TRP A 139 2.72 10.49 7.55
CA TRP A 139 2.48 11.85 7.11
C TRP A 139 2.85 12.85 8.18
N SER A 140 3.50 13.92 7.74
CA SER A 140 3.81 15.08 8.55
C SER A 140 3.67 16.34 7.69
N PRO A 141 3.13 17.44 8.25
CA PRO A 141 3.05 18.72 7.54
C PRO A 141 4.38 19.47 7.56
N HIS A 142 5.40 18.98 8.29
CA HIS A 142 6.72 19.59 8.34
C HIS A 142 7.41 19.56 6.97
N PRO A 143 8.15 20.61 6.56
CA PRO A 143 8.89 20.61 5.29
C PRO A 143 9.87 19.44 5.12
N TRP A 144 10.44 18.95 6.23
CA TRP A 144 11.34 17.78 6.26
C TRP A 144 10.69 16.52 6.86
N GLY A 145 9.35 16.53 6.98
CA GLY A 145 8.58 15.42 7.54
C GLY A 145 8.44 14.26 6.56
N GLN A 146 8.23 13.05 7.08
CA GLN A 146 7.98 11.88 6.23
C GLN A 146 6.59 11.95 5.61
N ARG A 147 6.52 11.75 4.29
CA ARG A 147 5.31 11.76 3.47
C ARG A 147 5.37 10.56 2.52
N GLU A 148 5.04 9.38 3.03
CA GLU A 148 5.21 8.13 2.29
C GLU A 148 4.18 7.06 2.67
N LEU A 149 3.93 6.14 1.74
CA LEU A 149 3.33 4.85 1.99
C LEU A 149 4.40 3.76 1.83
N ILE A 150 4.60 2.95 2.85
CA ILE A 150 5.36 1.72 2.75
C ILE A 150 4.38 0.56 2.58
N GLN A 151 4.45 -0.12 1.43
CA GLN A 151 3.68 -1.32 1.15
C GLN A 151 4.62 -2.53 1.23
N THR A 152 4.34 -3.45 2.14
CA THR A 152 5.02 -4.76 2.18
C THR A 152 4.07 -5.81 1.65
N ILE A 153 4.49 -6.53 0.62
CA ILE A 153 3.78 -7.64 0.00
C ILE A 153 4.48 -8.92 0.43
N SER A 154 3.76 -9.84 1.05
CA SER A 154 4.24 -11.18 1.36
C SER A 154 3.34 -12.20 0.68
N SER A 155 3.90 -13.28 0.14
CA SER A 155 3.12 -14.35 -0.47
C SER A 155 3.61 -15.71 -0.04
N LYS A 156 2.69 -16.65 0.17
CA LYS A 156 2.96 -18.05 0.55
C LYS A 156 2.16 -18.99 -0.33
N SER A 157 2.80 -20.07 -0.79
CA SER A 157 2.10 -21.23 -1.36
C SER A 157 2.12 -22.36 -0.36
N ILE A 158 0.93 -22.93 -0.16
CA ILE A 158 0.68 -23.96 0.83
C ILE A 158 0.13 -25.17 0.07
N ASN A 159 0.77 -26.33 0.25
CA ASN A 159 0.34 -27.56 -0.39
C ASN A 159 -0.87 -28.19 0.33
N HIS A 160 -1.35 -29.34 -0.15
CA HIS A 160 -2.48 -30.07 0.43
C HIS A 160 -2.21 -30.66 1.84
N GLU A 161 -0.96 -30.65 2.30
CA GLU A 161 -0.56 -31.07 3.64
C GLU A 161 -0.36 -29.87 4.59
N ASP A 162 -0.85 -28.69 4.22
CA ASP A 162 -0.65 -27.42 4.93
C ASP A 162 0.82 -26.98 5.10
N LYS A 163 1.73 -27.51 4.26
CA LYS A 163 3.15 -27.12 4.27
C LYS A 163 3.39 -25.95 3.32
N VAL A 164 4.11 -24.94 3.81
CA VAL A 164 4.61 -23.83 2.98
C VAL A 164 5.70 -24.36 2.05
N VAL A 165 5.43 -24.33 0.75
CA VAL A 165 6.35 -24.81 -0.30
C VAL A 165 7.07 -23.69 -1.04
N ALA A 166 6.53 -22.47 -0.96
CA ALA A 166 7.19 -21.27 -1.47
C ALA A 166 6.75 -20.06 -0.64
N GLU A 167 7.69 -19.14 -0.39
CA GLU A 167 7.42 -17.86 0.25
C GLU A 167 8.22 -16.76 -0.43
N ALA A 168 7.63 -15.57 -0.53
CA ALA A 168 8.30 -14.39 -1.01
C ALA A 168 7.85 -13.16 -0.22
N LYS A 169 8.73 -12.19 -0.11
CA LYS A 169 8.45 -10.91 0.55
C LYS A 169 9.13 -9.79 -0.21
N SER A 170 8.40 -8.73 -0.46
CA SER A 170 8.90 -7.51 -1.08
C SER A 170 8.34 -6.31 -0.34
N ALA A 171 9.10 -5.23 -0.27
CA ALA A 171 8.64 -3.97 0.29
C ALA A 171 8.91 -2.85 -0.70
N ARG A 172 7.93 -1.98 -0.87
CA ARG A 172 8.02 -0.80 -1.72
C ARG A 172 7.64 0.42 -0.91
N ARG A 173 8.40 1.49 -1.08
CA ARG A 173 8.04 2.82 -0.59
C ARG A 173 7.51 3.62 -1.77
N TYR A 174 6.39 4.28 -1.56
CA TYR A 174 5.82 5.26 -2.46
C TYR A 174 5.85 6.60 -1.74
N LYS A 175 6.51 7.58 -2.33
CA LYS A 175 6.37 8.95 -1.85
C LYS A 175 5.00 9.50 -2.28
N LEU A 176 4.46 10.49 -1.57
CA LEU A 176 3.11 11.02 -1.87
C LEU A 176 3.03 11.91 -3.13
N ASP A 177 4.16 12.17 -3.78
CA ASP A 177 4.25 12.71 -5.15
C ASP A 177 4.14 11.61 -6.21
N GLU A 178 4.53 10.37 -5.88
CA GLU A 178 4.40 9.19 -6.75
C GLU A 178 3.03 8.52 -6.62
N LEU A 179 2.50 8.38 -5.41
CA LEU A 179 1.17 7.82 -5.12
C LEU A 179 0.29 8.89 -4.49
N PRO A 180 -0.90 9.20 -5.04
CA PRO A 180 -1.81 10.17 -4.45
C PRO A 180 -2.10 9.86 -2.98
N GLU A 181 -2.04 10.90 -2.16
CA GLU A 181 -2.25 10.79 -0.72
C GLU A 181 -3.59 10.12 -0.37
N ASP A 182 -4.64 10.36 -1.15
CA ASP A 182 -5.97 9.76 -0.91
C ASP A 182 -5.95 8.24 -1.09
N ILE A 183 -5.24 7.73 -2.10
CA ILE A 183 -5.08 6.28 -2.31
C ILE A 183 -4.19 5.69 -1.21
N ALA A 184 -3.10 6.37 -0.87
CA ALA A 184 -2.20 5.94 0.19
C ALA A 184 -2.91 5.82 1.54
N ARG A 185 -3.75 6.82 1.86
CA ARG A 185 -4.58 6.84 3.07
C ARG A 185 -5.68 5.80 3.02
N LEU A 186 -6.37 5.63 1.90
CA LEU A 186 -7.38 4.60 1.71
C LEU A 186 -6.80 3.21 2.03
N LEU A 187 -5.64 2.89 1.46
CA LEU A 187 -4.97 1.62 1.71
C LEU A 187 -4.57 1.45 3.18
N ALA A 188 -3.98 2.47 3.80
CA ALA A 188 -3.53 2.38 5.19
C ALA A 188 -4.66 2.45 6.22
N THR A 189 -5.82 3.02 5.88
CA THR A 189 -7.00 3.09 6.77
C THR A 189 -8.00 1.97 6.52
N ALA A 190 -7.84 1.20 5.44
CA ALA A 190 -8.64 0.03 5.16
C ALA A 190 -8.68 -0.87 6.39
N LYS A 191 -9.87 -1.36 6.74
CA LYS A 191 -10.02 -2.29 7.84
C LYS A 191 -9.16 -3.51 7.56
N SER A 192 -8.30 -3.88 8.52
CA SER A 192 -7.52 -5.10 8.40
C SER A 192 -8.45 -6.29 8.27
N THR A 193 -8.32 -7.04 7.18
CA THR A 193 -9.22 -8.14 6.85
C THR A 193 -8.46 -9.31 6.26
N SER A 194 -9.02 -10.49 6.47
CA SER A 194 -8.62 -11.73 5.81
C SER A 194 -9.80 -12.21 4.98
N SER A 195 -9.54 -12.54 3.72
CA SER A 195 -10.55 -13.05 2.80
C SER A 195 -10.06 -14.31 2.12
N VAL A 196 -11.00 -15.13 1.67
CA VAL A 196 -10.73 -16.39 0.97
C VAL A 196 -11.56 -16.42 -0.30
N SER A 197 -10.96 -16.83 -1.41
CA SER A 197 -11.64 -17.08 -2.68
C SER A 197 -11.23 -18.44 -3.24
N GLU A 198 -12.04 -18.93 -4.16
CA GLU A 198 -11.66 -20.03 -5.05
C GLU A 198 -11.35 -19.44 -6.42
N PHE A 199 -10.32 -19.97 -7.07
CA PHE A 199 -9.92 -19.55 -8.42
C PHE A 199 -10.73 -20.23 -9.51
#